data_AF-A0A0D7AA41-F1
#
_entry.id   AF-A0A0D7AA41-F1
#
_cell.length_a   1.000
_cell.length_b   1.000
_cell.length_c   1.000
_cell.angle_alpha   90.00
_cell.angle_beta   90.00
_cell.angle_gamma   90.00
#
_symmetry.space_group_name_H-M   'P 1'
#
loop_
_entity.id
_entity.type
_entity.pdbx_description
1 polymer ?
#
loop_
_entity_poly.entity_id
_entity_poly.type
_entity_poly.pdbx_seq_one_letter_code
_entity_poly.pdbx_strand_id
1 'polypeptide(L)' 'LTVQGSAVAPRWVFRKMLDFVAQHGIKPMVQEFPMTEAGIEQAFAALEAGTLRYRAVLVGQ' A
#
# COMPACT_ATOMS: atom_id res chain seq x y z
N LEU A 1 33.04 -2.40 -2.44
CA LEU A 1 31.58 -2.60 -2.62
C LEU A 1 30.93 -2.34 -1.27
N THR A 2 29.96 -1.42 -1.16
CA THR A 2 29.23 -1.16 0.08
C THR A 2 27.78 -1.60 -0.06
N VAL A 3 27.24 -2.23 0.98
CA VAL A 3 25.81 -2.57 1.08
C VAL A 3 25.20 -1.63 2.13
N GLN A 4 24.13 -0.93 1.77
CA GLN A 4 23.42 0.00 2.66
C GLN A 4 21.93 -0.35 2.68
N GLY A 5 21.35 -0.37 3.87
CA GLY A 5 19.90 -0.48 4.06
C GLY A 5 19.25 0.90 4.14
N SER A 6 17.98 0.98 3.74
CA SER A 6 17.12 2.14 3.98
C SER A 6 15.81 1.67 4.60
N ALA A 7 15.36 2.36 5.64
CA ALA A 7 14.04 2.21 6.21
C ALA A 7 13.07 3.23 5.56
N VAL A 8 11.96 3.53 6.25
CA VAL A 8 10.99 4.55 5.83
C VAL A 8 11.58 5.96 5.94
N ALA A 9 11.08 6.88 5.13
CA ALA A 9 11.55 8.26 5.09
C ALA A 9 10.93 9.14 6.22
N PRO A 10 11.55 10.28 6.58
CA PRO A 10 10.94 11.25 7.50
C PRO A 10 9.70 11.92 6.89
N ARG A 11 8.83 12.48 7.74
CA ARG A 11 7.49 13.02 7.37
C ARG A 11 7.53 14.04 6.21
N TRP A 12 8.54 14.90 6.17
CA TRP A 12 8.66 15.93 5.13
C TRP A 12 8.96 15.34 3.74
N VAL A 13 9.62 14.18 3.66
CA VAL A 13 9.86 13.47 2.40
C VAL A 13 8.56 12.87 1.86
N PHE A 14 7.69 12.35 2.74
CA PHE A 14 6.37 11.88 2.33
C PHE A 14 5.53 13.00 1.69
N ARG A 15 5.62 14.24 2.19
CA ARG A 15 4.93 15.39 1.56
C ARG A 15 5.42 15.62 0.13
N LYS A 16 6.74 15.65 -0.07
CA LYS A 16 7.34 15.79 -1.42
C LYS A 16 6.93 14.64 -2.35
N MET A 17 6.89 13.41 -1.84
CA MET A 17 6.44 12.24 -2.59
C MET A 17 4.97 12.40 -3.00
N LEU A 18 4.09 12.81 -2.08
CA LEU A 18 2.67 13.05 -2.36
C LEU A 18 2.46 14.14 -3.40
N ASP A 19 3.22 15.24 -3.32
CA ASP A 19 3.16 16.32 -4.31
C ASP A 19 3.59 15.83 -5.70
N PHE A 20 4.62 14.98 -5.77
CA PHE A 20 5.10 14.38 -7.01
C PHE A 20 4.08 13.43 -7.63
N VAL A 21 3.52 12.49 -6.85
CA VAL A 21 2.54 11.53 -7.38
C VAL A 21 1.26 12.22 -7.85
N ALA A 22 0.83 13.30 -7.19
CA ALA A 22 -0.31 14.09 -7.62
C ALA A 22 -0.06 14.79 -8.96
N GLN A 23 1.13 15.38 -9.15
CA GLN A 23 1.52 16.04 -10.40
C GLN A 23 1.59 15.08 -11.59
N HIS A 24 1.96 13.82 -11.35
CA HIS A 24 2.17 12.84 -12.41
C HIS A 24 1.06 11.79 -12.52
N GLY A 25 -0.01 11.88 -11.72
CA GLY A 25 -1.13 10.93 -11.74
C GLY A 25 -0.73 9.50 -11.38
N ILE A 26 0.31 9.32 -10.57
CA ILE A 26 0.82 8.00 -10.20
C ILE A 26 -0.14 7.37 -9.18
N LYS A 27 -0.66 6.19 -9.51
CA LYS A 27 -1.60 5.46 -8.66
C LYS A 27 -1.12 4.04 -8.41
N PRO A 28 -1.22 3.52 -7.17
CA PRO A 28 -0.96 2.11 -6.92
C PRO A 28 -2.07 1.24 -7.54
N MET A 29 -1.72 0.01 -7.89
CA MET A 29 -2.71 -1.02 -8.18
C MET A 29 -3.24 -1.55 -6.84
N VAL A 30 -4.54 -1.38 -6.61
CA VAL A 30 -5.19 -1.73 -5.35
C VAL A 30 -6.28 -2.77 -5.57
N GLN A 31 -6.42 -3.67 -4.60
CA GLN A 31 -7.60 -4.51 -4.41
C GLN A 31 -8.32 -4.01 -3.16
N GLU A 32 -9.59 -3.66 -3.30
CA GLU A 32 -10.42 -3.14 -2.21
C GLU A 32 -11.12 -4.28 -1.49
N PHE A 33 -11.16 -4.19 -0.16
CA PHE A 33 -11.85 -5.13 0.72
C PHE A 33 -12.74 -4.33 1.68
N PRO A 34 -13.94 -4.82 2.03
CA PRO A 34 -14.79 -4.14 2.99
C PRO A 34 -14.14 -4.15 4.38
N MET A 35 -14.20 -3.03 5.10
CA MET A 35 -13.71 -2.92 6.48
C MET A 35 -14.63 -3.61 7.48
N THR A 36 -14.77 -4.93 7.34
CA THR A 36 -15.53 -5.86 8.19
C THR A 36 -14.61 -6.99 8.63
N GLU A 37 -14.97 -7.72 9.69
CA GLU A 37 -14.19 -8.89 10.16
C GLU A 37 -13.91 -9.89 9.01
N ALA A 38 -14.96 -10.31 8.30
CA ALA A 38 -14.82 -11.21 7.15
C ALA A 38 -13.97 -10.61 6.01
N GLY A 39 -14.10 -9.31 5.74
CA GLY A 39 -13.29 -8.64 4.72
C GLY A 39 -11.81 -8.56 5.09
N ILE A 40 -11.50 -8.38 6.37
CA ILE A 40 -10.13 -8.40 6.90
C ILE A 40 -9.55 -9.81 6.76
N GLU A 41 -10.28 -10.84 7.18
CA GLU A 41 -9.85 -12.24 7.04
C GLU A 41 -9.55 -12.62 5.59
N GLN A 42 -10.41 -12.20 4.65
CA GLN A 42 -10.20 -12.44 3.22
C GLN A 42 -8.95 -11.72 2.70
N ALA A 43 -8.71 -10.48 3.11
CA ALA A 43 -7.53 -9.71 2.71
C ALA A 43 -6.23 -10.38 3.20
N PHE A 44 -6.22 -10.90 4.43
CA PHE A 44 -5.09 -11.65 4.98
C PHE A 44 -4.87 -12.98 4.27
N ALA A 45 -5.92 -13.76 4.04
CA ALA A 45 -5.81 -15.02 3.30
C ALA A 45 -5.24 -14.82 1.88
N ALA A 46 -5.66 -13.76 1.17
CA ALA A 46 -5.14 -13.41 -0.14
C ALA A 46 -3.67 -12.95 -0.09
N LEU A 47 -3.27 -12.23 0.97
CA LEU A 47 -1.88 -11.80 1.18
C LEU A 47 -0.96 -13.00 1.41
N GLU A 48 -1.36 -13.94 2.27
CA GLU A 48 -0.59 -15.16 2.59
C GLU A 48 -0.49 -16.09 1.38
N ALA A 49 -1.57 -16.22 0.60
CA ALA A 49 -1.58 -17.04 -0.61
C ALA A 49 -0.79 -16.41 -1.78
N GLY A 50 -0.36 -15.15 -1.67
CA GLY A 50 0.35 -14.43 -2.74
C GLY A 50 -0.50 -14.16 -3.98
N THR A 51 -1.83 -14.26 -3.88
CA THR A 51 -2.77 -14.03 -5.00
C THR A 51 -3.11 -12.56 -5.19
N LEU A 52 -2.76 -11.74 -4.20
CA LEU A 52 -3.05 -10.32 -4.18
C LEU A 52 -2.22 -9.55 -5.21
N ARG A 53 -2.88 -8.69 -5.99
CA ARG A 53 -2.16 -7.80 -6.92
C ARG A 53 -1.64 -6.57 -6.19
N TYR A 54 -0.43 -6.71 -5.65
CA TYR A 54 0.40 -5.67 -5.03
C TYR A 54 -0.12 -5.05 -3.71
N ARG A 55 -1.34 -4.50 -3.64
CA ARG A 55 -1.82 -3.81 -2.42
C ARG A 55 -3.30 -4.06 -2.08
N ALA A 56 -3.55 -4.53 -0.86
CA ALA A 56 -4.89 -4.56 -0.25
C ALA A 56 -5.23 -3.20 0.37
N VAL A 57 -6.45 -2.71 0.18
CA VAL A 57 -6.98 -1.50 0.83
C VAL A 57 -8.32 -1.82 1.47
N LEU A 58 -8.44 -1.57 2.77
CA LEU A 58 -9.71 -1.66 3.49
C LEU A 58 -10.50 -0.36 3.28
N VAL A 59 -11.75 -0.47 2.86
CA VAL A 59 -12.62 0.68 2.58
C VAL A 59 -13.85 0.59 3.49
N GLY A 60 -14.20 1.71 4.12
CA GLY A 60 -15.43 1.85 4.91
C GLY A 60 -16.65 1.91 3.99
N GLN A 61 -17.75 1.27 4.40
CA GLN A 61 -19.03 1.24 3.68
C GLN A 61 -20.00 2.30 4.22
#